data_AF-A0A7S7LBK4-F1
#
_entry.id   AF-A0A7S7LBK4-F1
#
_cell.length_a   1.000
_cell.length_b   1.000
_cell.length_c   1.000
_cell.angle_alpha   90.00
_cell.angle_beta   90.00
_cell.angle_gamma   90.00
#
_symmetry.space_group_name_H-M   'P 1'
#
loop_
_entity.id
_entity.type
_entity.pdbx_description
1 polymer ?
#
loop_
_entity_poly.entity_id
_entity_poly.type
_entity_poly.pdbx_seq_one_letter_code
_entity_poly.pdbx_strand_id
1 'polypeptide(L)'
;MDEEEEVYNVLFGNPYFPRMYGSGNNYLVIDFIKGQTLFSCLTNGIPIKDKHIKEIDKALELAKVEGLNPFDIHLRNILITVEGNVKLIDVARFR
;
A
#
# COMPACT_ATOMS: atom_id res chain seq x y z
N MET A 1 -9.82 14.75 5.56
CA MET A 1 -8.92 14.63 4.38
C MET A 1 -7.48 14.76 4.83
N ASP A 2 -7.24 15.68 5.77
CA ASP A 2 -6.00 15.88 6.51
C ASP A 2 -5.43 14.56 7.08
N GLU A 3 -6.26 13.65 7.60
CA GLU A 3 -5.78 12.38 8.19
C GLU A 3 -5.05 11.46 7.20
N GLU A 4 -5.56 11.27 5.98
CA GLU A 4 -4.93 10.39 4.99
C GLU A 4 -3.65 11.03 4.41
N GLU A 5 -3.67 12.35 4.20
CA GLU A 5 -2.49 13.11 3.82
C GLU A 5 -1.37 12.98 4.86
N GLU A 6 -1.70 13.09 6.14
CA GLU A 6 -0.74 12.91 7.24
C GLU A 6 -0.15 11.49 7.25
N VAL A 7 -0.94 10.46 6.96
CA VAL A 7 -0.43 9.09 6.81
C VAL A 7 0.57 9.00 5.66
N TYR A 8 0.25 9.57 4.48
CA TYR A 8 1.19 9.59 3.35
C TYR A 8 2.46 10.38 3.65
N ASN A 9 2.38 11.45 4.44
CA ASN A 9 3.55 12.21 4.89
C ASN A 9 4.45 11.39 5.81
N VAL A 10 3.88 10.62 6.74
CA VAL A 10 4.63 9.67 7.60
C VAL A 10 5.30 8.58 6.77
N LEU A 11 4.60 8.06 5.75
CA LEU A 11 5.10 7.00 4.87
C LEU A 11 6.04 7.50 3.77
N PHE A 12 6.36 8.79 3.73
CA PHE A 12 7.16 9.38 2.66
C PHE A 12 8.54 8.71 2.53
N GLY A 13 8.88 8.28 1.32
CA GLY A 13 10.14 7.59 1.03
C GLY A 13 10.12 6.08 1.31
N ASN A 14 9.05 5.54 1.89
CA ASN A 14 8.91 4.09 2.06
C ASN A 14 8.55 3.42 0.72
N PRO A 15 9.37 2.46 0.23
CA PRO A 15 9.17 1.87 -1.09
C PRO A 15 7.93 0.97 -1.20
N TYR A 16 7.28 0.60 -0.10
CA TYR A 16 6.08 -0.24 -0.14
C TYR A 16 4.78 0.54 -0.35
N PHE A 17 4.81 1.86 -0.24
CA PHE A 17 3.62 2.72 -0.39
C PHE A 17 3.73 3.59 -1.65
N PRO A 18 2.61 4.09 -2.19
CA PRO A 18 2.61 5.14 -3.19
C PRO A 18 3.23 6.41 -2.63
N ARG A 19 4.03 7.10 -3.45
CA ARG A 19 4.38 8.48 -3.17
C ARG A 19 3.16 9.38 -3.39
N MET A 20 2.93 10.29 -2.46
CA MET A 20 2.00 11.41 -2.63
C MET A 20 2.73 12.63 -3.21
N TYR A 21 2.09 13.27 -4.19
CA TYR A 21 2.57 14.48 -4.87
C TYR A 21 1.79 15.72 -4.45
N GLY A 22 0.58 15.56 -3.93
CA GLY A 22 -0.23 16.63 -3.38
C GLY A 22 -1.65 16.18 -3.08
N SER A 23 -2.39 17.06 -2.41
CA SER A 23 -3.79 16.90 -2.05
C SER A 23 -4.57 18.15 -2.45
N GLY A 24 -5.89 18.03 -2.48
CA GLY A 24 -6.80 19.16 -2.54
C GLY A 24 -8.07 18.82 -1.77
N ASN A 25 -9.10 19.67 -1.84
CA ASN A 25 -10.29 19.57 -0.99
C ASN A 25 -10.99 18.20 -1.00
N ASN A 26 -10.90 17.42 -2.09
CA ASN A 26 -11.53 16.11 -2.26
C ASN A 26 -10.73 15.17 -3.17
N TYR A 27 -9.41 15.37 -3.31
CA TYR A 27 -8.57 14.43 -4.07
C TYR A 27 -7.15 14.32 -3.51
N LEU A 28 -6.52 13.20 -3.79
CA LEU A 28 -5.09 12.95 -3.60
C LEU A 28 -4.45 12.64 -4.96
N VAL A 29 -3.24 13.15 -5.16
CA VAL A 29 -2.41 12.82 -6.32
C VAL A 29 -1.28 11.93 -5.83
N ILE A 30 -1.31 10.66 -6.21
CA ILE A 30 -0.34 9.65 -5.81
C ILE A 30 0.21 8.89 -7.02
N ASP A 31 1.21 8.03 -6.81
CA ASP A 31 1.76 7.18 -7.87
C ASP A 31 0.69 6.37 -8.59
N PHE A 32 0.79 6.33 -9.92
CA PHE A 32 0.10 5.34 -10.72
C PHE A 32 0.93 4.04 -10.76
N ILE A 33 0.41 2.98 -10.15
CA ILE A 33 1.11 1.71 -10.00
C ILE A 33 0.43 0.65 -10.85
N LYS A 34 1.13 0.13 -11.87
CA LYS A 34 0.65 -1.01 -12.67
C LYS A 34 0.90 -2.31 -11.93
N GLY A 35 -0.11 -3.17 -11.85
CA GLY A 35 0.00 -4.47 -11.20
C GLY A 35 -1.33 -5.19 -11.06
N GLN A 36 -1.31 -6.31 -10.36
CA GLN A 36 -2.49 -7.09 -10.00
C GLN A 36 -2.71 -7.02 -8.49
N THR A 37 -3.95 -6.83 -8.05
CA THR A 37 -4.27 -6.94 -6.63
C THR A 37 -4.14 -8.39 -6.18
N LEU A 38 -3.85 -8.64 -4.90
CA LEU A 38 -3.87 -10.02 -4.38
C LEU A 38 -5.24 -10.67 -4.58
N PHE A 39 -6.32 -9.88 -4.49
CA PHE A 39 -7.67 -10.36 -4.82
C PHE A 39 -7.73 -10.88 -6.26
N SER A 40 -7.26 -10.09 -7.24
CA SER A 40 -7.17 -10.51 -8.64
C SER A 40 -6.30 -11.75 -8.81
N CYS A 41 -5.19 -11.83 -8.09
CA CYS A 41 -4.32 -13.00 -8.14
C CYS A 41 -5.05 -14.26 -7.69
N LEU A 42 -5.78 -14.21 -6.57
CA LEU A 42 -6.55 -15.34 -6.08
C LEU A 42 -7.67 -15.75 -7.05
N THR A 43 -8.42 -14.78 -7.58
CA THR A 43 -9.56 -15.09 -8.48
C THR A 43 -9.12 -15.63 -9.84
N ASN A 44 -7.93 -15.24 -10.30
CA ASN A 44 -7.41 -15.63 -11.62
C ASN A 44 -6.35 -16.74 -11.56
N GLY A 45 -6.09 -17.32 -10.38
CA GLY A 45 -5.08 -18.38 -10.22
C GLY A 45 -3.64 -17.92 -10.47
N ILE A 46 -3.34 -16.64 -10.27
CA ILE A 46 -1.98 -16.10 -10.40
C ILE A 46 -1.20 -16.42 -9.11
N PRO A 47 -0.04 -17.10 -9.19
CA PRO A 47 0.71 -17.50 -8.01
C PRO A 47 1.19 -16.33 -7.15
N ILE A 48 0.83 -16.36 -5.85
CA ILE A 48 1.41 -15.50 -4.82
C ILE A 48 2.56 -16.29 -4.18
N LYS A 49 3.79 -15.78 -4.31
CA LYS A 49 5.01 -16.41 -3.79
C LYS A 49 5.24 -16.01 -2.34
N ASP A 50 5.94 -16.84 -1.57
CA ASP A 50 6.34 -16.53 -0.18
C ASP A 50 7.06 -15.19 -0.05
N LYS A 51 7.83 -14.79 -1.06
CA LYS A 51 8.49 -13.47 -1.08
C LYS A 51 7.50 -12.31 -1.01
N HIS A 52 6.32 -12.43 -1.62
CA HIS A 52 5.29 -11.39 -1.57
C HIS A 52 4.73 -11.28 -0.16
N ILE A 53 4.48 -12.41 0.52
CA ILE A 53 4.00 -12.41 1.91
C ILE A 53 5.02 -11.74 2.83
N LYS A 54 6.30 -12.10 2.71
CA LYS A 54 7.39 -11.47 3.48
C LYS A 54 7.52 -9.97 3.23
N GLU A 55 7.32 -9.52 1.99
CA GLU A 55 7.33 -8.09 1.66
C GLU A 55 6.13 -7.35 2.27
N ILE A 56 4.95 -7.96 2.28
CA ILE A 56 3.76 -7.41 2.94
C ILE A 56 4.03 -7.26 4.43
N ASP A 57 4.46 -8.33 5.11
CA ASP A 57 4.76 -8.30 6.55
C ASP A 57 5.77 -7.19 6.88
N LYS A 58 6.81 -7.04 6.07
CA LYS A 58 7.81 -5.99 6.23
C LYS A 58 7.21 -4.59 6.03
N ALA A 59 6.34 -4.40 5.03
CA ALA A 59 5.67 -3.12 4.81
C ALA A 59 4.80 -2.72 6.02
N LEU A 60 4.08 -3.69 6.59
CA LEU A 60 3.23 -3.46 7.77
C LEU A 60 4.03 -3.16 9.02
N GLU A 61 5.12 -3.88 9.23
CA GLU A 61 6.01 -3.63 10.36
C GLU A 61 6.64 -2.24 10.28
N LEU A 62 7.08 -1.82 9.09
CA LEU A 62 7.60 -0.47 8.89
C LEU A 62 6.53 0.58 9.20
N ALA A 63 5.29 0.42 8.74
CA ALA A 63 4.21 1.35 9.08
C ALA A 63 3.99 1.42 10.62
N LYS A 64 4.03 0.29 11.32
CA LYS A 64 3.91 0.24 12.78
C LYS A 64 5.05 0.95 13.51
N VAL A 65 6.28 0.76 13.04
CA VAL A 65 7.47 1.43 13.61
C VAL A 65 7.37 2.95 13.45
N GLU A 66 6.77 3.43 12.36
CA GLU A 66 6.47 4.86 12.13
C GLU A 66 5.22 5.36 12.91
N GLY A 67 4.68 4.55 13.83
CA GLY A 67 3.57 4.93 14.71
C GLY A 67 2.18 4.81 14.09
N LEU A 68 2.05 4.12 12.96
CA LEU A 68 0.76 3.86 12.31
C LEU A 68 0.16 2.53 12.76
N ASN A 69 -1.16 2.41 12.70
CA ASN A 69 -1.91 1.19 13.00
C ASN A 69 -2.62 0.67 11.75
N PRO A 70 -2.00 -0.22 10.96
CA PRO A 70 -2.59 -0.74 9.74
C PRO A 70 -3.60 -1.87 10.03
N PHE A 71 -4.80 -1.51 10.50
CA PHE A 71 -5.81 -2.49 10.95
C PHE A 71 -6.81 -2.92 9.87
N ASP A 72 -7.02 -2.10 8.82
CA ASP A 72 -8.06 -2.32 7.80
C ASP A 72 -7.49 -2.80 6.44
N ILE A 73 -6.71 -3.87 6.47
CA ILE A 73 -6.01 -4.36 5.27
C ILE A 73 -6.84 -5.40 4.54
N HIS A 74 -7.10 -5.13 3.27
CA HIS A 74 -7.81 -6.02 2.37
C HIS A 74 -6.94 -6.43 1.17
N LEU A 75 -7.22 -7.59 0.60
CA LEU A 75 -6.50 -8.10 -0.58
C LEU A 75 -6.63 -7.21 -1.83
N ARG A 76 -7.61 -6.30 -1.85
CA ARG A 76 -7.76 -5.28 -2.91
C ARG A 76 -6.75 -4.14 -2.76
N ASN A 77 -6.23 -3.92 -1.56
CA ASN A 77 -5.35 -2.81 -1.21
C ASN A 77 -3.87 -3.18 -1.34
N ILE A 78 -3.57 -4.41 -1.76
CA ILE A 78 -2.22 -4.92 -1.95
C ILE A 78 -2.04 -5.29 -3.41
N LEU A 79 -1.09 -4.64 -4.08
CA LEU A 79 -0.69 -4.90 -5.45
C LEU A 79 0.62 -5.69 -5.51
N ILE A 80 0.69 -6.64 -6.44
CA ILE A 80 1.95 -7.14 -7.01
C ILE A 80 2.17 -6.37 -8.31
N THR A 81 3.23 -5.58 -8.35
CA THR A 81 3.64 -4.79 -9.52
C THR A 81 4.08 -5.67 -10.68
N VAL A 82 4.18 -5.10 -11.89
CA VAL A 82 4.67 -5.84 -13.07
C VAL A 82 6.13 -6.27 -12.91
N GLU A 83 6.92 -5.55 -12.10
CA GLU A 83 8.28 -5.91 -11.69
C GLU A 83 8.30 -6.99 -10.60
N GLY A 84 7.15 -7.37 -10.05
CA GLY A 84 6.99 -8.43 -9.05
C GLY A 84 7.28 -8.02 -7.61
N ASN A 85 7.27 -6.72 -7.31
CA ASN A 85 7.35 -6.15 -5.96
C ASN A 85 5.96 -5.88 -5.39
N VAL A 86 5.83 -5.85 -4.06
CA VAL A 86 4.59 -5.51 -3.36
C VAL A 86 4.42 -4.00 -3.19
N LYS A 87 3.18 -3.52 -3.34
CA LYS A 87 2.74 -2.15 -3.00
C LYS A 87 1.42 -2.17 -2.23
N LEU A 88 1.32 -1.44 -1.13
CA LEU A 88 0.08 -1.20 -0.38
C LEU A 88 -0.50 0.15 -0.80
N ILE A 89 -1.66 0.16 -1.44
CA ILE A 89 -2.17 1.32 -2.18
C ILE A 89 -3.27 2.12 -1.48
N ASP A 90 -3.82 1.61 -0.39
CA ASP A 90 -4.85 2.30 0.39
C ASP A 90 -4.44 2.25 1.86
N VAL A 91 -4.20 3.44 2.41
CA VAL A 91 -3.66 3.67 3.76
C VAL A 91 -4.57 4.57 4.59
N ALA A 92 -5.80 4.85 4.13
CA ALA A 92 -6.69 5.82 4.76
C ALA A 92 -7.02 5.49 6.22
N ARG A 93 -6.93 4.21 6.63
CA ARG A 93 -7.23 3.72 7.99
C ARG A 93 -6.01 3.19 8.72
N PHE A 94 -4.87 3.84 8.54
CA PHE A 94 -3.63 3.51 9.24
C PHE A 94 -3.47 4.32 10.54
N ARG A 95 -4.48 5.07 10.96
CA ARG A 95 -4.55 5.73 12.28
C ARG A 95 -5.87 5.42 12.97
#